data_AF-A0A7K3NMD0-F1
#
_entry.id   AF-A0A7K3NMD0-F1
#
_cell.length_a   1.000
_cell.length_b   1.000
_cell.length_c   1.000
_cell.angle_alpha   90.00
_cell.angle_beta   90.00
_cell.angle_gamma   90.00
#
_symmetry.space_group_name_H-M   'P 1'
#
loop_
_entity.id
_entity.type
_entity.pdbx_description
1 polymer ?
#
loop_
_entity_poly.entity_id
_entity_poly.type
_entity_poly.pdbx_seq_one_letter_code
_entity_poly.pdbx_strand_id
1 'polypeptide(L)'
;MPTNTPAAPRRCRFLGRCLCGLLARCARAALLTLPVLFLAVPSPAQSGAIVSASCPCGYHRERMNLFGGLANHRTMCRFPALCRSTGAIALGNLLDPAAGAGDCPASDMVFYNDPSLAPEHPGPALVSWNLPDGRGVAALFEGGYVCPVCGRRTLTFRHDGFWD
;
A
#
# COMPACT_ATOMS: atom_id res chain seq x y z
N MET A 1 6.92 46.88 -9.18
CA MET A 1 6.61 47.08 -10.62
C MET A 1 6.25 45.73 -11.22
N PRO A 2 5.30 45.69 -12.16
CA PRO A 2 4.04 44.92 -12.12
C PRO A 2 4.15 43.55 -12.85
N THR A 3 3.23 42.59 -12.75
CA THR A 3 1.82 42.65 -13.18
C THR A 3 0.92 41.58 -12.55
N ASN A 4 -0.27 42.03 -12.12
CA ASN A 4 -1.46 41.23 -11.83
C ASN A 4 -2.04 40.62 -13.11
N THR A 5 -2.40 39.34 -13.06
CA THR A 5 -3.13 38.64 -14.15
C THR A 5 -4.63 38.59 -13.82
N PRO A 6 -5.53 38.96 -14.74
CA PRO A 6 -6.96 39.02 -14.48
C PRO A 6 -7.64 37.64 -14.62
N ALA A 7 -8.66 37.42 -13.77
CA ALA A 7 -9.53 36.26 -13.78
C ALA A 7 -10.56 36.32 -14.93
N ALA A 8 -10.79 35.18 -15.59
CA ALA A 8 -11.78 35.04 -16.66
C ALA A 8 -13.15 34.56 -16.12
N PRO A 9 -14.28 35.18 -16.53
CA PRO A 9 -15.62 34.71 -16.18
C PRO A 9 -16.12 33.70 -17.21
N ARG A 10 -16.67 32.56 -16.78
CA ARG A 10 -17.41 31.64 -17.66
C ARG A 10 -18.86 31.49 -17.22
N ARG A 11 -19.67 32.38 -17.80
CA ARG A 11 -21.01 32.21 -18.39
C ARG A 11 -21.87 31.06 -17.85
N CYS A 12 -22.88 31.43 -17.08
CA CYS A 12 -24.16 30.74 -17.01
C CYS A 12 -24.79 30.61 -18.41
N ARG A 13 -25.21 29.40 -18.79
CA ARG A 13 -26.25 29.19 -19.80
C ARG A 13 -27.47 28.58 -19.13
N PHE A 14 -28.40 29.47 -18.81
CA PHE A 14 -29.83 29.17 -18.69
C PHE A 14 -30.43 29.11 -20.09
N LEU A 15 -31.36 28.16 -20.32
CA LEU A 15 -32.57 28.22 -21.17
C LEU A 15 -32.80 26.90 -21.90
N GLY A 16 -33.99 26.34 -21.73
CA GLY A 16 -34.54 25.35 -22.65
C GLY A 16 -35.49 24.35 -22.02
N ARG A 17 -36.64 24.83 -21.53
CA ARG A 17 -37.81 24.00 -21.21
C ARG A 17 -38.22 23.17 -22.43
N CYS A 18 -38.52 21.89 -22.24
CA CYS A 18 -39.50 21.18 -23.06
C CYS A 18 -40.30 20.23 -22.15
N LEU A 19 -41.37 20.78 -21.56
CA LEU A 19 -42.51 20.02 -21.04
C LEU A 19 -43.41 19.70 -22.23
N CYS A 20 -43.41 18.46 -22.74
CA CYS A 20 -44.56 17.88 -23.45
C CYS A 20 -44.29 16.40 -23.72
N GLY A 21 -44.97 15.51 -23.00
CA GLY A 21 -44.85 14.06 -23.23
C GLY A 21 -45.20 13.20 -22.03
N LEU A 22 -46.27 13.55 -21.32
CA LEU A 22 -46.91 12.64 -20.37
C LEU A 22 -47.74 11.62 -21.17
N LEU A 23 -47.67 10.36 -20.73
CA LEU A 23 -48.63 9.26 -20.95
C LEU A 23 -48.54 8.50 -22.29
N ALA A 24 -47.83 7.37 -22.27
CA ALA A 24 -48.43 6.04 -22.53
C ALA A 24 -47.34 4.97 -22.69
N ARG A 25 -47.18 4.12 -21.67
CA ARG A 25 -47.19 2.63 -21.75
C ARG A 25 -46.59 2.03 -20.49
N CYS A 26 -47.48 1.70 -19.56
CA CYS A 26 -47.27 0.69 -18.53
C CYS A 26 -47.11 -0.68 -19.19
N ALA A 27 -46.03 -1.40 -18.90
CA ALA A 27 -46.04 -2.85 -18.71
C ALA A 27 -44.67 -3.35 -18.20
N ARG A 28 -44.66 -3.80 -16.93
CA ARG A 28 -43.68 -4.70 -16.31
C ARG A 28 -42.32 -4.10 -15.93
N ALA A 29 -42.39 -3.06 -15.11
CA ALA A 29 -41.38 -2.80 -14.08
C ALA A 29 -41.65 -3.71 -12.87
N ALA A 30 -40.89 -4.80 -12.74
CA ALA A 30 -40.71 -5.55 -11.50
C ALA A 30 -39.22 -5.90 -11.44
N LEU A 31 -38.42 -4.99 -10.90
CA LEU A 31 -37.81 -5.15 -9.58
C LEU A 31 -37.11 -6.51 -9.42
N LEU A 32 -35.96 -6.66 -10.07
CA LEU A 32 -34.87 -7.52 -9.61
C LEU A 32 -33.55 -6.75 -9.71
N THR A 33 -33.51 -5.53 -9.17
CA THR A 33 -32.24 -4.93 -8.73
C THR A 33 -31.87 -5.61 -7.42
N LEU A 34 -31.40 -6.86 -7.50
CA LEU A 34 -30.62 -7.45 -6.42
C LEU A 34 -29.46 -6.49 -6.16
N PRO A 35 -29.38 -5.84 -4.98
CA PRO A 35 -28.15 -5.17 -4.63
C PRO A 35 -27.12 -6.29 -4.61
N VAL A 36 -26.21 -6.29 -5.59
CA VAL A 36 -25.02 -7.11 -5.53
C VAL A 36 -24.22 -6.55 -4.36
N LEU A 37 -24.58 -6.99 -3.15
CA LEU A 37 -23.73 -6.91 -1.98
C LEU A 37 -22.52 -7.77 -2.35
N PHE A 38 -21.56 -7.15 -3.02
CA PHE A 38 -20.18 -7.57 -2.94
C PHE A 38 -19.80 -7.43 -1.47
N LEU A 39 -20.10 -8.47 -0.69
CA LEU A 39 -19.49 -8.69 0.59
C LEU A 39 -18.00 -8.73 0.30
N ALA A 40 -17.31 -7.62 0.54
CA ALA A 40 -15.86 -7.58 0.55
C ALA A 40 -15.45 -8.60 1.61
N VAL A 41 -15.10 -9.81 1.18
CA VAL A 41 -14.62 -10.86 2.07
C VAL A 41 -13.34 -10.29 2.67
N PRO A 42 -13.27 -10.02 3.99
CA PRO A 42 -12.06 -9.53 4.59
C PRO A 42 -10.99 -10.60 4.36
N SER A 43 -9.92 -10.24 3.64
CA SER A 43 -8.77 -11.13 3.53
C SER A 43 -8.26 -11.37 4.96
N PRO A 44 -8.08 -12.63 5.38
CA PRO A 44 -7.61 -12.93 6.72
C PRO A 44 -6.26 -12.23 6.91
N ALA A 45 -6.12 -11.50 8.01
CA ALA A 45 -4.85 -10.91 8.39
C ALA A 45 -3.83 -12.05 8.53
N GLN A 46 -2.75 -11.99 7.74
CA GLN A 46 -1.74 -13.04 7.75
C GLN A 46 -0.78 -12.77 8.91
N SER A 47 -0.74 -13.67 9.89
CA SER A 47 0.33 -13.70 10.88
C SER A 47 1.56 -14.37 10.28
N GLY A 48 2.75 -13.79 10.47
CA GLY A 48 4.04 -14.37 10.11
C GLY A 48 4.21 -14.78 8.63
N ALA A 49 4.80 -13.90 7.82
CA ALA A 49 5.14 -14.22 6.42
C ALA A 49 6.66 -14.27 6.19
N ILE A 50 7.15 -15.20 5.39
CA ILE A 50 8.53 -15.27 4.93
C ILE A 50 8.58 -14.67 3.53
N VAL A 51 9.45 -13.69 3.32
CA VAL A 51 9.67 -13.11 2.00
C VAL A 51 11.15 -13.08 1.62
N SER A 52 11.44 -13.12 0.34
CA SER A 52 12.75 -12.83 -0.23
C SER A 52 12.72 -11.50 -0.98
N ALA A 53 13.89 -10.89 -1.17
CA ALA A 53 14.07 -9.71 -2.00
C ALA A 53 15.17 -9.93 -3.03
N SER A 54 14.96 -9.45 -4.25
CA SER A 54 15.91 -9.58 -5.35
C SER A 54 15.91 -8.35 -6.25
N CYS A 55 17.04 -8.05 -6.88
CA CYS A 55 17.17 -6.97 -7.86
C CYS A 55 18.07 -7.40 -9.02
N PRO A 56 17.78 -7.00 -10.27
CA PRO A 56 18.64 -7.28 -11.42
C PRO A 56 20.08 -6.77 -11.31
N CYS A 57 20.39 -5.87 -10.36
CA CYS A 57 21.76 -5.42 -10.10
C CYS A 57 22.60 -6.41 -9.28
N GLY A 58 22.05 -7.58 -8.92
CA GLY A 58 22.72 -8.60 -8.12
C GLY A 58 22.45 -8.53 -6.62
N TYR A 59 21.61 -7.58 -6.15
CA TYR A 59 21.18 -7.58 -4.76
C TYR A 59 20.23 -8.74 -4.49
N HIS A 60 20.48 -9.49 -3.42
CA HIS A 60 19.65 -10.60 -2.97
C HIS A 60 19.57 -10.63 -1.45
N ARG A 61 18.39 -10.94 -0.92
CA ARG A 61 18.19 -11.20 0.51
C ARG A 61 17.14 -12.27 0.70
N GLU A 62 17.54 -13.37 1.30
CA GLU A 62 16.68 -14.53 1.53
C GLU A 62 15.99 -14.45 2.89
N ARG A 63 14.83 -15.12 2.97
CA ARG A 63 14.17 -15.51 4.23
C ARG A 63 14.04 -14.39 5.26
N MET A 64 13.32 -13.34 4.91
CA MET A 64 12.91 -12.29 5.82
C MET A 64 11.58 -12.64 6.48
N ASN A 65 11.62 -12.86 7.79
CA ASN A 65 10.44 -13.12 8.60
C ASN A 65 9.72 -11.80 8.91
N LEU A 66 8.66 -11.52 8.17
CA LEU A 66 7.83 -10.34 8.29
C LEU A 66 6.71 -10.53 9.30
N PHE A 67 6.32 -9.39 9.82
CA PHE A 67 5.32 -9.16 10.84
C PHE A 67 5.62 -9.85 12.18
N GLY A 68 4.59 -10.14 12.97
CA GLY A 68 4.69 -10.95 14.19
C GLY A 68 4.09 -12.34 13.99
N GLY A 69 4.52 -13.30 14.79
CA GLY A 69 3.84 -14.59 14.93
C GLY A 69 2.58 -14.47 15.80
N LEU A 70 1.80 -15.54 15.91
CA LEU A 70 0.68 -15.70 16.84
C LEU A 70 1.04 -15.24 18.25
N ALA A 71 2.23 -15.55 18.75
CA ALA A 71 2.67 -15.20 20.10
C ALA A 71 2.98 -13.71 20.32
N ASN A 72 3.33 -12.95 19.26
CA ASN A 72 3.82 -11.57 19.41
C ASN A 72 3.23 -10.57 18.40
N HIS A 73 2.17 -10.93 17.67
CA HIS A 73 1.51 -10.06 16.70
C HIS A 73 1.06 -8.70 17.26
N ARG A 74 0.78 -8.62 18.57
CA ARG A 74 0.37 -7.35 19.20
C ARG A 74 1.52 -6.40 19.50
N THR A 75 2.74 -6.91 19.58
CA THR A 75 3.93 -6.17 20.02
C THR A 75 5.01 -6.11 18.94
N MET A 76 4.92 -6.96 17.92
CA MET A 76 5.89 -7.05 16.84
C MET A 76 5.20 -6.99 15.47
N CYS A 77 5.61 -6.03 14.65
CA CYS A 77 5.32 -5.97 13.22
C CYS A 77 6.64 -5.76 12.47
N ARG A 78 7.41 -6.85 12.25
CA ARG A 78 8.65 -6.79 11.46
C ARG A 78 8.34 -6.37 10.03
N PHE A 79 8.96 -5.30 9.56
CA PHE A 79 8.74 -4.82 8.21
C PHE A 79 10.07 -4.44 7.55
N PRO A 80 10.23 -4.68 6.23
CA PRO A 80 11.44 -4.29 5.53
C PRO A 80 11.65 -2.77 5.62
N ALA A 81 12.88 -2.37 5.89
CA ALA A 81 13.33 -0.98 5.83
C ALA A 81 14.68 -0.89 5.11
N LEU A 82 14.91 0.20 4.40
CA LEU A 82 16.25 0.58 3.95
C LEU A 82 17.02 1.13 5.15
N CYS A 83 18.16 0.53 5.45
CA CYS A 83 19.12 1.09 6.38
C CYS A 83 20.13 1.97 5.63
N ARG A 84 20.11 3.27 5.84
CA ARG A 84 20.97 4.21 5.09
C ARG A 84 22.45 4.03 5.39
N SER A 85 22.81 3.71 6.63
CA SER A 85 24.21 3.51 7.04
C SER A 85 24.83 2.24 6.47
N THR A 86 24.07 1.15 6.39
CA THR A 86 24.59 -0.13 5.88
C THR A 86 24.32 -0.36 4.39
N GLY A 87 23.43 0.42 3.77
CA GLY A 87 23.04 0.20 2.38
C GLY A 87 22.38 -1.17 2.15
N ALA A 88 21.68 -1.68 3.17
CA ALA A 88 21.02 -2.98 3.13
C ALA A 88 19.58 -2.88 3.66
N ILE A 89 18.76 -3.88 3.32
CA ILE A 89 17.47 -4.05 3.98
C ILE A 89 17.69 -4.41 5.46
N ALA A 90 16.93 -3.85 6.37
CA ALA A 90 16.83 -4.26 7.77
C ALA A 90 15.36 -4.61 8.09
N LEU A 91 15.11 -5.32 9.18
CA LEU A 91 13.76 -5.64 9.65
C LEU A 91 13.46 -4.84 10.91
N GLY A 92 12.75 -3.72 10.76
CA GLY A 92 12.33 -2.87 11.88
C GLY A 92 10.94 -3.23 12.37
N ASN A 93 10.60 -2.79 13.58
CA ASN A 93 9.25 -2.95 14.13
C ASN A 93 8.38 -1.72 13.79
N LEU A 94 7.35 -1.87 12.96
CA LEU A 94 6.41 -0.75 12.68
C LEU A 94 5.59 -0.32 13.91
N LEU A 95 5.46 -1.19 14.92
CA LEU A 95 4.81 -0.86 16.19
C LEU A 95 5.72 -0.08 17.14
N ASP A 96 7.04 -0.15 16.93
CA ASP A 96 8.05 0.59 17.69
C ASP A 96 9.20 1.03 16.76
N PRO A 97 8.97 2.06 15.93
CA PRO A 97 9.97 2.50 14.95
C PRO A 97 11.21 3.13 15.61
N ALA A 98 11.16 3.47 16.90
CA ALA A 98 12.28 4.05 17.64
C ALA A 98 13.30 2.99 18.10
N ALA A 99 12.94 1.71 18.14
CA ALA A 99 13.83 0.64 18.61
C ALA A 99 15.00 0.32 17.66
N GLY A 100 14.93 0.71 16.38
CA GLY A 100 15.92 0.32 15.36
C GLY A 100 15.87 -1.17 15.02
N ALA A 101 16.93 -1.69 14.40
CA ALA A 101 17.04 -3.10 14.03
C ALA A 101 18.49 -3.59 13.98
N GLY A 102 18.93 -4.34 15.00
CA GLY A 102 20.29 -4.88 15.06
C GLY A 102 21.33 -3.77 14.92
N ASP A 103 22.14 -3.83 13.86
CA ASP A 103 23.18 -2.84 13.55
C ASP A 103 22.66 -1.58 12.83
N CYS A 104 21.35 -1.48 12.59
CA CYS A 104 20.74 -0.30 11.99
C CYS A 104 20.06 0.59 13.04
N PRO A 105 20.59 1.80 13.32
CA PRO A 105 19.96 2.72 14.24
C PRO A 105 18.64 3.25 13.65
N ALA A 106 17.67 3.53 14.52
CA ALA A 106 16.33 3.99 14.11
C ALA A 106 16.37 5.25 13.22
N SER A 107 17.33 6.15 13.45
CA SER A 107 17.51 7.38 12.66
C SER A 107 17.83 7.13 11.18
N ASP A 108 18.37 5.96 10.86
CA ASP A 108 18.83 5.61 9.52
C ASP A 108 17.85 4.71 8.78
N MET A 109 16.75 4.31 9.45
CA MET A 109 15.76 3.41 8.90
C MET A 109 14.67 4.18 8.14
N VAL A 110 14.43 3.76 6.90
CA VAL A 110 13.27 4.20 6.11
C VAL A 110 12.50 2.96 5.67
N PHE A 111 11.28 2.78 6.15
CA PHE A 111 10.49 1.59 5.86
C PHE A 111 10.02 1.56 4.40
N TYR A 112 9.88 0.36 3.81
CA TYR A 112 9.46 0.22 2.41
C TYR A 112 7.98 0.54 2.15
N ASN A 113 7.19 0.86 3.18
CA ASN A 113 5.86 1.46 3.03
C ASN A 113 5.92 2.99 2.93
N ASP A 114 7.10 3.61 3.10
CA ASP A 114 7.30 5.04 2.84
C ASP A 114 7.21 5.32 1.32
N PRO A 115 6.49 6.37 0.89
CA PRO A 115 6.33 6.70 -0.53
C PRO A 115 7.65 6.92 -1.30
N SER A 116 8.74 7.30 -0.61
CA SER A 116 10.05 7.47 -1.24
C SER A 116 10.68 6.14 -1.70
N LEU A 117 10.29 5.01 -1.09
CA LEU A 117 10.80 3.69 -1.41
C LEU A 117 9.75 2.77 -2.08
N ALA A 118 8.47 2.98 -1.76
CA ALA A 118 7.35 2.20 -2.26
C ALA A 118 7.14 2.35 -3.77
N PRO A 119 6.56 1.35 -4.47
CA PRO A 119 6.21 1.45 -5.88
C PRO A 119 5.19 2.57 -6.14
N GLU A 120 5.34 3.25 -7.27
CA GLU A 120 4.41 4.32 -7.70
C GLU A 120 3.03 3.77 -8.07
N HIS A 121 3.00 2.58 -8.64
CA HIS A 121 1.79 1.88 -9.07
C HIS A 121 1.79 0.47 -8.46
N PRO A 122 1.43 0.33 -7.17
CA PRO A 122 1.42 -0.97 -6.52
C PRO A 122 0.41 -1.91 -7.19
N GLY A 123 0.84 -3.14 -7.46
CA GLY A 123 -0.06 -4.23 -7.82
C GLY A 123 -0.83 -4.78 -6.59
N PRO A 124 -1.38 -6.00 -6.69
CA PRO A 124 -1.94 -6.69 -5.52
C PRO A 124 -0.91 -6.84 -4.40
N ALA A 125 -1.36 -6.75 -3.16
CA ALA A 125 -0.50 -6.97 -2.00
C ALA A 125 -0.02 -8.43 -2.00
N LEU A 126 1.29 -8.60 -1.90
CA LEU A 126 1.96 -9.89 -1.73
C LEU A 126 1.71 -10.43 -0.32
N VAL A 127 1.88 -9.56 0.68
CA VAL A 127 1.57 -9.82 2.09
C VAL A 127 1.00 -8.55 2.70
N SER A 128 0.07 -8.69 3.65
CA SER A 128 -0.53 -7.54 4.33
C SER A 128 -0.92 -7.86 5.76
N TRP A 129 -0.90 -6.82 6.59
CA TRP A 129 -1.19 -6.91 8.02
C TRP A 129 -1.96 -5.69 8.52
N ASN A 130 -3.03 -5.90 9.26
CA ASN A 130 -3.79 -4.83 9.93
C ASN A 130 -3.11 -4.41 11.22
N LEU A 131 -2.63 -3.16 11.29
CA LEU A 131 -1.95 -2.67 12.48
C LEU A 131 -2.93 -2.62 13.67
N PRO A 132 -2.57 -3.17 14.84
CA PRO A 132 -3.48 -3.32 15.98
C PRO A 132 -3.93 -2.00 16.60
N ASP A 133 -3.24 -0.90 16.29
CA ASP A 133 -3.54 0.45 16.76
C ASP A 133 -4.42 1.26 15.80
N GLY A 134 -4.91 0.65 14.72
CA GLY A 134 -5.78 1.31 13.76
C GLY A 134 -5.06 2.29 12.81
N ARG A 135 -3.73 2.34 12.81
CA ARG A 135 -2.95 3.18 11.88
C ARG A 135 -3.04 2.75 10.40
N GLY A 136 -3.72 1.64 10.12
CA GLY A 136 -3.99 1.15 8.77
C GLY A 136 -3.40 -0.23 8.51
N VAL A 137 -3.01 -0.46 7.25
CA VAL A 137 -2.51 -1.75 6.77
C VAL A 137 -1.05 -1.61 6.38
N ALA A 138 -0.19 -2.45 6.95
CA ALA A 138 1.17 -2.64 6.47
C ALA A 138 1.13 -3.65 5.31
N ALA A 139 1.38 -3.20 4.09
CA ALA A 139 1.33 -4.05 2.89
C ALA A 139 2.66 -4.01 2.14
N LEU A 140 3.07 -5.17 1.65
CA LEU A 140 4.18 -5.32 0.71
C LEU A 140 3.62 -5.80 -0.63
N PHE A 141 4.26 -5.41 -1.71
CA PHE A 141 3.87 -5.68 -3.09
C PHE A 141 5.01 -6.43 -3.79
N GLU A 142 4.74 -7.03 -4.95
CA GLU A 142 5.74 -7.87 -5.63
C GLU A 142 6.95 -7.06 -6.14
N GLY A 143 6.81 -5.79 -6.52
CA GLY A 143 7.93 -5.05 -7.10
C GLY A 143 7.76 -3.55 -7.25
N GLY A 144 8.77 -2.94 -7.88
CA GLY A 144 8.85 -1.49 -8.12
C GLY A 144 9.46 -0.70 -6.96
N TYR A 145 10.13 -1.37 -6.03
CA TYR A 145 10.76 -0.73 -4.88
C TYR A 145 12.17 -0.23 -5.22
N VAL A 146 12.61 0.81 -4.50
CA VAL A 146 13.98 1.33 -4.60
C VAL A 146 14.97 0.28 -4.07
N CYS A 147 15.91 -0.15 -4.92
CA CYS A 147 16.96 -1.08 -4.53
C CYS A 147 18.02 -0.37 -3.68
N PRO A 148 18.47 -0.97 -2.56
CA PRO A 148 19.47 -0.36 -1.68
C PRO A 148 20.85 -0.21 -2.34
N VAL A 149 21.17 -1.05 -3.32
CA VAL A 149 22.49 -1.07 -3.98
C VAL A 149 22.55 -0.13 -5.18
N CYS A 150 21.56 -0.21 -6.09
CA CYS A 150 21.61 0.57 -7.34
C CYS A 150 20.71 1.80 -7.35
N GLY A 151 19.89 2.03 -6.31
CA GLY A 151 18.98 3.19 -6.20
C GLY A 151 17.81 3.21 -7.19
N ARG A 152 17.71 2.24 -8.10
CA ARG A 152 16.62 2.14 -9.09
C ARG A 152 15.40 1.43 -8.49
N ARG A 153 14.22 1.75 -9.00
CA ARG A 153 12.93 1.11 -8.64
C ARG A 153 12.76 -0.29 -9.25
N THR A 154 13.74 -1.17 -9.04
CA THR A 154 13.80 -2.51 -9.65
C THR A 154 13.87 -3.64 -8.61
N LEU A 155 13.77 -3.32 -7.33
CA LEU A 155 13.71 -4.32 -6.26
C LEU A 155 12.34 -4.98 -6.26
N THR A 156 12.34 -6.31 -6.20
CA THR A 156 11.15 -7.16 -6.10
C THR A 156 11.19 -7.95 -4.81
N PHE A 157 10.00 -8.19 -4.26
CA PHE A 157 9.78 -9.09 -3.13
C PHE A 157 8.99 -10.31 -3.61
N ARG A 158 9.26 -11.47 -3.01
CA ARG A 158 8.51 -12.71 -3.28
C ARG A 158 8.11 -13.35 -1.97
N HIS A 159 6.93 -13.96 -1.96
CA HIS A 159 6.43 -14.70 -0.80
C HIS A 159 6.96 -16.12 -0.86
N ASP A 160 7.72 -16.51 0.17
CA ASP A 160 8.39 -17.79 0.23
C ASP A 160 7.68 -18.79 1.17
N GLY A 161 6.76 -18.31 2.01
CA GLY A 161 6.00 -19.15 2.93
C GLY A 161 5.55 -18.40 4.18
N PHE A 162 5.16 -19.15 5.20
CA PHE A 162 4.76 -18.62 6.49
C PHE A 162 5.76 -19.03 7.57
N TRP A 163 5.84 -18.26 8.65
CA TRP A 163 6.59 -18.62 9.84
C TRP A 163 5.71 -18.42 11.06
N ASP A 164 5.90 -19.29 12.06
CA ASP A 164 5.08 -19.46 13.26
C ASP A 164 3.88 -20.41 13.10
#